data_AF-A0A834EFM0-F1
#
_entry.id   AF-A0A834EFM0-F1
#
_cell.length_a   1.000
_cell.length_b   1.000
_cell.length_c   1.000
_cell.angle_alpha   90.00
_cell.angle_beta   90.00
_cell.angle_gamma   90.00
#
_symmetry.space_group_name_H-M   'P 1'
#
loop_
_entity.id
_entity.type
_entity.pdbx_description
1 polymer ?
#
loop_
_entity_poly.entity_id
_entity_poly.type
_entity_poly.pdbx_seq_one_letter_code
_entity_poly.pdbx_strand_id
1 'polypeptide(L)'
;MMFGSDRSRFLEGKRAVEDKNIGPLVKTIMTRCIQCTRCIRFASEIAGVDDLGTTGRGNDMQVGTYVEKMFMSELSGNIIDICPVGALTSKPYAFTARPWETRKTESIDVMDAVGSNIVVSTRTGEVMRILPRMHEDINEEWISDKTRYMLYCFPFAVDLKETL
;
A
#
# COMPACT_ATOMS: atom_id res chain seq x y z
N MET A 1 12.64 11.92 -12.52
CA MET A 1 14.03 11.73 -12.99
C MET A 1 14.78 13.03 -12.70
N MET A 2 15.33 13.22 -11.50
CA MET A 2 15.88 14.52 -11.06
C MET A 2 17.36 14.46 -10.66
N PHE A 3 17.80 13.43 -9.95
CA PHE A 3 19.14 13.39 -9.34
C PHE A 3 20.07 12.26 -9.82
N GLY A 4 19.54 11.25 -10.52
CA GLY A 4 20.34 10.10 -11.01
C GLY A 4 21.01 10.38 -12.35
N SER A 5 22.09 9.65 -12.66
CA SER A 5 22.73 9.69 -13.98
C SER A 5 21.80 9.19 -15.09
N ASP A 6 22.03 9.67 -16.31
CA ASP A 6 21.28 9.29 -17.52
C ASP A 6 21.52 7.83 -17.95
N ARG A 7 22.73 7.31 -17.71
CA ARG A 7 23.17 5.97 -18.15
C ARG A 7 23.60 5.06 -17.01
N SER A 8 23.39 3.75 -17.21
CA SER A 8 23.89 2.68 -16.34
C SER A 8 25.25 2.19 -16.81
N ARG A 9 26.12 1.79 -15.87
CA ARG A 9 27.39 1.11 -16.13
C ARG A 9 27.36 -0.39 -15.80
N PHE A 10 26.29 -0.87 -15.15
CA PHE A 10 26.19 -2.24 -14.69
C PHE A 10 25.79 -3.16 -15.85
N LEU A 11 26.65 -4.14 -16.18
CA LEU A 11 26.49 -5.07 -17.29
C LEU A 11 26.22 -6.53 -16.85
N GLU A 12 26.36 -6.81 -15.56
CA GLU A 12 26.22 -8.17 -15.01
C GLU A 12 24.75 -8.54 -14.74
N GLY A 13 24.53 -9.80 -14.38
CA GLY A 13 23.22 -10.30 -13.96
C GLY A 13 22.75 -9.63 -12.67
N LYS A 14 21.50 -9.17 -12.65
CA LYS A 14 20.88 -8.63 -11.44
C LYS A 14 20.37 -9.77 -10.56
N ARG A 15 20.39 -9.56 -9.25
CA ARG A 15 19.75 -10.49 -8.31
C ARG A 15 18.24 -10.52 -8.53
N ALA A 16 17.65 -11.68 -8.28
CA ALA A 16 16.22 -11.88 -8.16
C ALA A 16 15.94 -12.51 -6.79
N VAL A 17 14.82 -12.13 -6.19
CA VAL A 17 14.40 -12.56 -4.85
C VAL A 17 12.99 -13.11 -5.00
N GLU A 18 12.68 -14.16 -4.26
CA GLU A 18 11.35 -14.76 -4.24
C GLU A 18 10.33 -13.83 -3.56
N ASP A 19 9.09 -13.86 -4.06
CA ASP A 19 8.01 -13.05 -3.54
C ASP A 19 7.37 -13.73 -2.33
N LYS A 20 7.43 -13.09 -1.17
CA LYS A 20 6.87 -13.61 0.08
C LYS A 20 5.39 -13.28 0.20
N ASN A 21 4.53 -14.22 0.58
CA ASN A 21 3.11 -13.92 0.79
C ASN A 21 2.87 -13.31 2.18
N ILE A 22 2.57 -12.01 2.23
CA ILE A 22 2.36 -11.25 3.48
C ILE A 22 0.86 -11.05 3.77
N GLY A 23 -0.04 -11.44 2.84
CA GLY A 23 -1.48 -11.40 3.05
C GLY A 23 -2.33 -11.21 1.78
N PRO A 24 -3.65 -11.06 1.95
CA PRO A 24 -4.57 -10.82 0.84
C PRO A 24 -4.61 -9.35 0.39
N LEU A 25 -4.25 -8.39 1.25
CA LEU A 25 -4.34 -6.96 0.95
C LEU A 25 -3.09 -6.41 0.26
N VAL A 26 -1.92 -6.80 0.74
CA VAL A 26 -0.62 -6.33 0.25
C VAL A 26 0.00 -7.39 -0.68
N LYS A 27 0.22 -6.99 -1.93
CA LYS A 27 1.01 -7.73 -2.92
C LYS A 27 2.46 -7.31 -2.81
N THR A 28 3.33 -8.31 -2.74
CA THR A 28 4.77 -8.20 -2.60
C THR A 28 5.45 -8.54 -3.92
N ILE A 29 6.43 -7.74 -4.29
CA ILE A 29 7.36 -7.98 -5.40
C ILE A 29 8.75 -7.62 -4.87
N MET A 30 9.41 -8.58 -4.25
CA MET A 30 10.61 -8.32 -3.42
C MET A 30 11.86 -8.02 -4.24
N THR A 31 11.86 -8.41 -5.51
CA THR A 31 12.88 -8.01 -6.51
C THR A 31 13.03 -6.49 -6.65
N ARG A 32 11.97 -5.73 -6.36
CA ARG A 32 11.97 -4.26 -6.46
C ARG A 32 12.38 -3.55 -5.18
N CYS A 33 12.49 -4.28 -4.06
CA CYS A 33 12.82 -3.69 -2.78
C CYS A 33 14.30 -3.24 -2.76
N ILE A 34 14.52 -2.00 -2.32
CA ILE A 34 15.84 -1.38 -2.16
C ILE A 34 16.36 -1.45 -0.71
N GLN A 35 15.73 -2.26 0.14
CA GLN A 35 16.13 -2.46 1.54
C GLN A 35 16.20 -1.16 2.37
N CYS A 36 15.33 -0.19 2.11
CA CYS A 36 15.27 1.07 2.87
C CYS A 36 14.76 0.93 4.32
N THR A 37 14.35 -0.27 4.74
CA THR A 37 13.81 -0.64 6.06
C THR A 37 12.62 0.20 6.57
N ARG A 38 12.00 1.04 5.73
CA ARG A 38 10.89 1.91 6.13
C ARG A 38 9.63 1.12 6.54
N CYS A 39 9.36 0.01 5.85
CA CYS A 39 8.24 -0.88 6.19
C CYS A 39 8.44 -1.59 7.54
N ILE A 40 9.68 -1.96 7.89
CA ILE A 40 10.01 -2.59 9.18
C ILE A 40 9.77 -1.59 10.31
N ARG A 41 10.27 -0.36 10.16
CA ARG A 41 10.05 0.70 11.15
C ARG A 41 8.57 1.04 11.33
N PHE A 42 7.82 1.17 10.24
CA PHE A 42 6.37 1.38 10.32
C PHE A 42 5.66 0.26 11.08
N ALA A 43 6.00 -0.99 10.77
CA ALA A 43 5.38 -2.15 11.41
C ALA A 43 5.67 -2.18 12.93
N SER A 44 6.90 -1.87 13.33
CA SER A 44 7.33 -1.86 14.73
C SER A 44 6.80 -0.65 15.51
N GLU A 45 6.94 0.55 14.96
CA GLU A 45 6.69 1.82 15.67
C GLU A 45 5.21 2.23 15.64
N ILE A 46 4.53 2.07 14.49
CA ILE A 46 3.17 2.60 14.28
C ILE A 46 2.13 1.48 14.34
N ALA A 47 2.35 0.38 13.61
CA ALA A 47 1.41 -0.74 13.63
C ALA A 47 1.52 -1.57 14.94
N GLY A 48 2.63 -1.46 15.66
CA GLY A 48 2.88 -2.21 16.90
C GLY A 48 3.00 -3.72 16.69
N VAL A 49 3.37 -4.16 15.48
CA VAL A 49 3.49 -5.57 15.09
C VAL A 49 4.86 -5.82 14.49
N ASP A 50 5.72 -6.51 15.24
CA ASP A 50 7.10 -6.84 14.86
C ASP A 50 7.23 -8.08 13.95
N ASP A 51 6.35 -8.18 12.95
CA ASP A 51 6.32 -9.33 12.03
C ASP A 51 7.27 -9.13 10.84
N LEU A 52 7.53 -7.89 10.45
CA LEU A 52 8.46 -7.55 9.37
C LEU A 52 9.87 -7.42 9.92
N GLY A 53 10.81 -8.11 9.29
CA GLY A 53 12.22 -8.00 9.63
C GLY A 53 13.13 -8.08 8.42
N THR A 54 14.42 -8.05 8.70
CA THR A 54 15.49 -8.30 7.73
C THR A 54 16.09 -9.68 7.99
N THR A 55 16.02 -10.55 6.98
CA THR A 55 16.63 -11.88 7.01
C THR A 55 17.84 -11.90 6.08
N GLY A 56 18.91 -12.58 6.50
CA GLY A 56 20.14 -12.70 5.71
C GLY A 56 21.10 -11.53 5.91
N ARG A 57 22.14 -11.46 5.08
CA ARG A 57 23.19 -10.44 5.14
C ARG A 57 23.76 -10.14 3.76
N GLY A 58 24.31 -8.94 3.58
CA GLY A 58 24.92 -8.53 2.32
C GLY A 58 23.89 -8.37 1.19
N ASN A 59 24.26 -8.78 -0.02
CA ASN A 59 23.38 -8.63 -1.19
C ASN A 59 22.17 -9.58 -1.16
N ASP A 60 22.24 -10.67 -0.40
CA ASP A 60 21.15 -11.63 -0.23
C ASP A 60 20.24 -11.27 0.96
N MET A 61 20.36 -10.05 1.48
CA MET A 61 19.47 -9.54 2.51
C MET A 61 18.06 -9.30 1.95
N GLN A 62 17.07 -9.88 2.62
CA GLN A 62 15.68 -9.84 2.23
C GLN A 62 14.84 -9.21 3.35
N VAL A 63 13.94 -8.32 2.97
CA VAL A 63 12.96 -7.72 3.88
C VAL A 63 11.67 -8.54 3.81
N GLY A 64 11.09 -8.91 4.95
CA GLY A 64 9.82 -9.61 5.00
C GLY A 64 9.68 -10.43 6.27
N THR A 65 8.68 -11.29 6.30
CA THR A 65 8.48 -12.26 7.38
C THR A 65 9.47 -13.43 7.23
N TYR A 66 10.00 -13.95 8.33
CA TYR A 66 10.88 -15.13 8.30
C TYR A 66 10.07 -16.41 8.08
N VAL A 67 8.93 -16.52 8.75
CA VAL A 67 7.92 -17.57 8.57
C VAL A 67 6.82 -17.03 7.67
N GLU A 68 6.10 -17.89 6.95
CA GLU A 68 4.86 -17.51 6.24
C GLU A 68 3.76 -17.11 7.22
N LYS A 69 3.90 -15.91 7.79
CA LYS A 69 2.94 -15.26 8.66
C LYS A 69 2.24 -14.16 7.88
N MET A 70 0.91 -14.14 7.97
CA MET A 70 0.12 -13.06 7.42
C MET A 70 0.28 -11.83 8.32
N PHE A 71 0.63 -10.70 7.71
CA PHE A 71 0.69 -9.42 8.41
C PHE A 71 -0.73 -8.88 8.52
N MET A 72 -1.37 -9.19 9.63
CA MET A 72 -2.74 -8.77 9.94
C MET A 72 -2.67 -7.68 11.01
N SER A 73 -2.75 -6.42 10.59
CA SER A 73 -2.94 -5.27 11.48
C SER A 73 -4.01 -4.37 10.89
N GLU A 74 -4.67 -3.58 11.75
CA GLU A 74 -5.73 -2.64 11.34
C GLU A 74 -5.23 -1.54 10.37
N LEU A 75 -3.91 -1.34 10.34
CA LEU A 75 -3.20 -0.31 9.57
C LEU A 75 -2.27 -0.91 8.52
N SER A 76 -2.45 -2.17 8.14
CA SER A 76 -1.48 -2.93 7.34
C SER A 76 -1.29 -2.37 5.92
N GLY A 77 -2.35 -1.82 5.34
CA GLY A 77 -2.36 -1.23 4.01
C GLY A 77 -1.57 0.07 3.91
N ASN A 78 -1.25 0.73 5.02
CA ASN A 78 -0.48 1.99 5.02
C ASN A 78 0.97 1.77 4.60
N ILE A 79 1.47 0.54 4.72
CA ILE A 79 2.81 0.18 4.25
C ILE A 79 2.95 0.37 2.73
N ILE A 80 1.85 0.31 1.97
CA ILE A 80 1.86 0.53 0.53
C ILE A 80 2.25 1.97 0.19
N ASP A 81 1.73 2.94 0.95
CA ASP A 81 2.00 4.36 0.72
C ASP A 81 3.39 4.74 1.21
N ILE A 82 3.87 4.09 2.28
CA ILE A 82 5.21 4.34 2.81
C ILE A 82 6.31 3.80 1.89
N CYS A 83 6.02 2.79 1.08
CA CYS A 83 7.02 2.12 0.27
C CYS A 83 7.45 3.03 -0.91
N PRO A 84 8.72 3.49 -0.96
CA PRO A 84 9.17 4.43 -2.00
C PRO A 84 9.25 3.79 -3.39
N VAL A 85 9.14 2.46 -3.44
CA VAL A 85 9.21 1.65 -4.65
C VAL A 85 7.94 0.81 -4.79
N GLY A 86 7.63 0.33 -5.99
CA GLY A 86 6.50 -0.58 -6.21
C GLY A 86 6.76 -2.03 -5.77
N ALA A 87 7.44 -2.24 -4.64
CA ALA A 87 7.70 -3.55 -4.05
C ALA A 87 6.51 -4.02 -3.19
N LEU A 88 5.86 -3.09 -2.47
CA LEU A 88 4.64 -3.34 -1.72
C LEU A 88 3.53 -2.56 -2.41
N THR A 89 2.56 -3.27 -2.96
CA THR A 89 1.44 -2.68 -3.71
C THR A 89 0.14 -3.29 -3.22
N SER A 90 -0.97 -2.57 -3.36
CA SER A 90 -2.31 -3.09 -3.08
C SER A 90 -2.65 -4.22 -4.05
N LYS A 91 -2.93 -5.43 -3.53
CA LYS A 91 -3.38 -6.58 -4.30
C LYS A 91 -4.72 -6.36 -5.02
N PRO A 92 -5.76 -5.76 -4.38
CA PRO A 92 -7.07 -5.63 -5.05
C PRO A 92 -7.10 -4.49 -6.09
N TYR A 93 -6.19 -3.51 -6.00
CA TYR A 93 -5.99 -2.46 -7.00
C TYR A 93 -4.87 -2.82 -8.01
N ALA A 94 -4.34 -4.04 -7.95
CA ALA A 94 -3.24 -4.43 -8.82
C ALA A 94 -3.69 -4.40 -10.30
N PHE A 95 -3.00 -3.59 -11.09
CA PHE A 95 -3.18 -3.45 -12.54
C PHE A 95 -4.54 -2.90 -13.02
N THR A 96 -5.35 -2.31 -12.13
CA THR A 96 -6.66 -1.77 -12.52
C THR A 96 -6.56 -0.39 -13.18
N ALA A 97 -5.75 0.53 -12.63
CA ALA A 97 -5.56 1.88 -13.16
C ALA A 97 -4.14 2.43 -12.96
N ARG A 98 -3.84 3.54 -13.65
CA ARG A 98 -2.59 4.28 -13.51
C ARG A 98 -2.81 5.67 -12.88
N PRO A 99 -1.85 6.19 -12.09
CA PRO A 99 -2.04 7.42 -11.33
C PRO A 99 -2.36 8.67 -12.16
N TRP A 100 -1.94 8.73 -13.43
CA TRP A 100 -2.20 9.87 -14.32
C TRP A 100 -3.58 9.84 -14.98
N GLU A 101 -4.25 8.69 -14.99
CA GLU A 101 -5.60 8.53 -15.55
C GLU A 101 -6.68 8.90 -14.53
N THR A 102 -6.33 8.88 -13.23
CA THR A 102 -7.29 9.03 -12.14
C THR A 102 -7.50 10.50 -11.78
N ARG A 103 -8.77 10.91 -11.66
CA ARG A 103 -9.17 12.19 -11.06
C ARG A 103 -9.19 12.05 -9.55
N LYS A 104 -8.68 13.07 -8.86
CA LYS A 104 -8.61 13.10 -7.39
C LYS A 104 -9.73 13.98 -6.87
N THR A 105 -10.58 13.42 -6.02
CA THR A 105 -11.64 14.14 -5.31
C THR A 105 -11.35 14.07 -3.82
N GLU A 106 -11.27 15.21 -3.15
CA GLU A 106 -11.07 15.25 -1.70
C GLU A 106 -12.40 14.98 -0.99
N SER A 107 -12.37 14.11 0.01
CA SER A 107 -13.54 13.70 0.79
C SER A 107 -13.13 13.36 2.22
N ILE A 108 -14.12 13.04 3.05
CA ILE A 108 -13.95 12.56 4.42
C ILE A 108 -14.51 11.13 4.49
N ASP A 109 -13.87 10.28 5.28
CA ASP A 109 -14.34 8.93 5.56
C ASP A 109 -15.52 8.92 6.54
N VAL A 110 -16.39 7.92 6.38
CA VAL A 110 -17.57 7.67 7.21
C VAL A 110 -17.61 6.24 7.78
N MET A 111 -16.54 5.46 7.59
CA MET A 111 -16.47 4.07 8.05
C MET A 111 -16.20 3.92 9.55
N ASP A 112 -15.58 4.93 10.13
CA ASP A 112 -15.29 5.08 11.54
C ASP A 112 -15.73 6.47 12.04
N ALA A 113 -15.81 6.62 13.36
CA ALA A 113 -16.14 7.90 13.99
C ALA A 113 -14.95 8.87 14.05
N VAL A 114 -13.80 8.49 13.45
CA VAL A 114 -12.60 9.34 13.39
C VAL A 114 -12.78 10.42 12.32
N GLY A 115 -13.51 10.11 11.23
CA GLY A 115 -13.70 11.07 10.15
C GLY A 115 -12.39 11.36 9.43
N SER A 116 -11.64 10.31 9.10
CA SER A 116 -10.32 10.46 8.48
C SER A 116 -10.40 11.17 7.12
N ASN A 117 -9.45 12.07 6.87
CA ASN A 117 -9.41 12.81 5.60
C ASN A 117 -8.86 11.92 4.48
N ILE A 118 -9.60 11.85 3.36
CA ILE A 118 -9.27 10.94 2.25
C ILE A 118 -9.29 11.63 0.88
N VAL A 119 -8.53 11.07 -0.06
CA VAL A 119 -8.55 11.40 -1.48
C VAL A 119 -9.09 10.20 -2.25
N VAL A 120 -10.27 10.37 -2.81
CA VAL A 120 -10.94 9.36 -3.63
C VAL A 120 -10.43 9.50 -5.07
N SER A 121 -9.76 8.46 -5.56
CA SER A 121 -9.28 8.40 -6.95
C SER A 121 -10.33 7.74 -7.82
N THR A 122 -10.93 8.51 -8.73
CA THR A 122 -11.98 8.05 -9.66
C THR A 122 -11.45 7.97 -11.09
N ARG A 123 -11.98 7.03 -11.87
CA ARG A 123 -11.74 6.91 -13.31
C ARG A 123 -13.06 6.56 -14.00
N THR A 124 -13.45 7.33 -15.00
CA THR A 124 -14.66 7.07 -15.81
C THR A 124 -15.93 6.85 -14.98
N GLY A 125 -16.08 7.58 -13.86
CA GLY A 125 -17.22 7.46 -12.96
C GLY A 125 -17.15 6.33 -11.94
N GLU A 126 -16.15 5.44 -12.03
CA GLU A 126 -15.90 4.39 -11.04
C GLU A 126 -14.82 4.83 -10.05
N VAL A 127 -14.97 4.42 -8.79
CA VAL A 127 -13.95 4.67 -7.79
C VAL A 127 -12.92 3.55 -7.85
N MET A 128 -11.65 3.91 -8.06
CA MET A 128 -10.58 2.94 -8.25
C MET A 128 -9.82 2.64 -6.95
N ARG A 129 -9.47 3.67 -6.18
CA ARG A 129 -8.75 3.56 -4.91
C ARG A 129 -9.00 4.74 -3.99
N ILE A 130 -8.78 4.53 -2.69
CA ILE A 130 -8.82 5.55 -1.65
C ILE A 130 -7.39 5.75 -1.13
N LEU A 131 -6.97 7.00 -1.03
CA LEU A 131 -5.69 7.41 -0.44
C LEU A 131 -5.95 8.29 0.78
N PRO A 132 -5.04 8.32 1.77
CA PRO A 132 -5.11 9.30 2.83
C PRO A 132 -4.83 10.72 2.30
N ARG A 133 -5.49 11.72 2.90
CA ARG A 133 -5.11 13.13 2.80
C ARG A 133 -4.47 13.54 4.12
N MET A 134 -3.41 14.34 4.05
CA MET A 134 -2.68 14.76 5.25
C MET A 134 -3.52 15.72 6.10
N HIS A 135 -3.64 15.44 7.40
CA HIS A 135 -4.23 16.34 8.39
C HIS A 135 -3.70 16.04 9.79
N GLU A 136 -2.88 16.93 10.34
CA GLU A 136 -2.16 16.69 11.61
C GLU A 136 -3.08 16.42 12.80
N ASP A 137 -4.23 17.09 12.91
CA ASP A 137 -5.09 16.93 14.10
C ASP A 137 -5.91 15.63 14.15
N ILE A 138 -6.02 14.89 13.04
CA ILE A 138 -6.95 13.75 12.93
C ILE A 138 -6.18 12.47 12.60
N ASN A 139 -5.60 12.43 11.41
CA ASN A 139 -5.12 11.18 10.84
C ASN A 139 -3.63 11.22 10.47
N GLU A 140 -2.98 12.38 10.62
CA GLU A 140 -1.64 12.67 10.11
C GLU A 140 -1.56 12.31 8.61
N GLU A 141 -1.14 11.09 8.27
CA GLU A 141 -1.16 10.52 6.92
C GLU A 141 -1.73 9.09 6.84
N TRP A 142 -2.30 8.57 7.93
CA TRP A 142 -2.72 7.18 8.07
C TRP A 142 -4.22 7.01 7.93
N ILE A 143 -4.65 5.87 7.39
CA ILE A 143 -6.06 5.45 7.37
C ILE A 143 -6.19 3.98 7.74
N SER A 144 -7.34 3.60 8.28
CA SER A 144 -7.64 2.19 8.58
C SER A 144 -7.74 1.37 7.29
N ASP A 145 -7.46 0.07 7.39
CA ASP A 145 -7.63 -0.85 6.27
C ASP A 145 -9.09 -0.99 5.85
N LYS A 146 -10.02 -0.82 6.80
CA LYS A 146 -11.46 -0.77 6.52
C LYS A 146 -11.79 0.37 5.56
N THR A 147 -11.30 1.57 5.84
CA THR A 147 -11.45 2.75 4.97
C THR A 147 -10.78 2.53 3.62
N ARG A 148 -9.54 2.05 3.62
CA ARG A 148 -8.74 1.88 2.40
C ARG A 148 -9.37 0.87 1.42
N TYR A 149 -9.93 -0.22 1.93
CA TYR A 149 -10.45 -1.32 1.11
C TYR A 149 -11.98 -1.43 1.08
N MET A 150 -12.71 -0.46 1.65
CA MET A 150 -14.19 -0.39 1.64
C MET A 150 -14.79 -0.64 0.25
N LEU A 151 -14.17 -0.10 -0.80
CA LEU A 151 -14.63 -0.24 -2.18
C LEU A 151 -14.84 -1.68 -2.61
N TYR A 152 -14.02 -2.61 -2.11
CA TYR A 152 -14.11 -4.02 -2.46
C TYR A 152 -15.18 -4.78 -1.69
N CYS A 153 -15.74 -4.17 -0.62
CA CYS A 153 -16.96 -4.63 0.03
C CYS A 153 -18.22 -4.10 -0.65
N PHE A 154 -18.10 -3.03 -1.44
CA PHE A 154 -19.20 -2.38 -2.17
C PHE A 154 -19.53 -2.88 -3.59
N PRO A 155 -18.93 -3.95 -4.18
CA PRO A 155 -19.39 -4.38 -5.48
C PRO A 155 -20.78 -5.02 -5.27
N PHE A 156 -21.82 -4.26 -5.63
CA PHE A 156 -23.17 -4.76 -5.90
C PHE A 156 -24.10 -5.08 -4.71
N ALA A 157 -23.75 -4.75 -3.46
CA ALA A 157 -24.70 -4.90 -2.35
C ALA A 157 -25.62 -3.68 -2.24
N VAL A 158 -26.73 -3.74 -2.97
CA VAL A 158 -27.94 -2.91 -2.79
C VAL A 158 -27.79 -1.43 -3.18
N ASP A 159 -27.52 -1.15 -4.45
CA ASP A 159 -28.00 0.12 -5.03
C ASP A 159 -29.54 0.04 -5.01
N LEU A 160 -30.19 0.68 -4.03
CA LEU A 160 -31.65 0.83 -3.91
C LEU A 160 -32.21 1.75 -5.01
N LYS A 161 -31.74 1.60 -6.26
CA LYS A 161 -32.13 2.43 -7.40
C LYS A 161 -33.55 2.14 -7.90
N GLU A 162 -34.24 1.13 -7.36
CA GLU A 162 -35.62 0.75 -7.73
C GLU A 162 -36.67 0.97 -6.64
N THR A 163 -36.40 1.71 -5.55
CA THR A 163 -37.42 2.04 -4.53
C THR A 163 -37.83 3.52 -4.49
N LEU A 164 -38.08 4.12 -5.67
CA LEU A 164 -38.92 5.30 -5.85
C LEU A 164 -39.63 5.25 -7.21
#